data_AF-A0A2S7WWI5-F1
#
_entry.id   AF-A0A2S7WWI5-F1
#
_cell.length_a   1.000
_cell.length_b   1.000
_cell.length_c   1.000
_cell.angle_alpha   90.00
_cell.angle_beta   90.00
_cell.angle_gamma   90.00
#
_symmetry.space_group_name_H-M   'P 1'
#
loop_
_entity.id
_entity.type
_entity.pdbx_description
1 polymer ?
#
loop_
_entity_poly.entity_id
_entity_poly.type
_entity_poly.pdbx_seq_one_letter_code
_entity_poly.pdbx_strand_id
1 'polypeptide(L)'
;MKFKLIFFLFLLFSFSCYSQCNSKLNQYAIGFNEIKASSFSFLDSSLNNIRIVGYGEDTHGTAEFTLLASELMKYLSEKHGFKIFVLETGFGEGQYLNDYIQGKRDDLSTILNEHNSTWRYRTKEFNELVKRL
;
A
#
# COMPACT_ATOMS: atom_id res chain seq x y z
N MET A 1 12.91 -18.30 48.66
CA MET A 1 11.46 -18.52 48.43
C MET A 1 10.73 -17.31 47.82
N LYS A 2 11.01 -16.06 48.24
CA LYS A 2 10.31 -14.86 47.74
C LYS A 2 10.41 -14.60 46.21
N PHE A 3 11.55 -14.91 45.58
CA PHE A 3 11.75 -14.75 44.13
C PHE A 3 10.92 -15.71 43.26
N LYS A 4 10.66 -16.95 43.73
CA LYS A 4 9.84 -17.92 42.98
C LYS A 4 8.36 -17.52 42.93
N LEU A 5 7.88 -16.83 43.96
CA LEU A 5 6.49 -16.38 44.05
C LEU A 5 6.21 -15.21 43.08
N ILE A 6 7.16 -14.28 42.94
CA ILE A 6 7.07 -13.16 41.98
C ILE A 6 7.06 -13.66 40.54
N PHE A 7 7.89 -14.65 40.22
CA PHE A 7 7.95 -15.27 38.89
C PHE A 7 6.63 -15.99 38.54
N PHE A 8 6.01 -16.65 39.51
CA PHE A 8 4.71 -17.31 39.32
C PHE A 8 3.56 -16.31 39.15
N LEU A 9 3.63 -15.15 39.83
CA LEU A 9 2.66 -14.06 39.67
C LEU A 9 2.72 -13.42 38.28
N PHE A 10 3.92 -13.27 37.70
CA PHE A 10 4.12 -12.77 36.34
C PHE A 10 3.54 -13.73 35.28
N LEU A 11 3.66 -15.04 35.50
CA LEU A 11 3.11 -16.08 34.62
C LEU A 11 1.58 -16.07 34.55
N LEU A 12 0.90 -15.67 35.63
CA LEU A 12 -0.56 -15.57 35.69
C LEU A 12 -1.10 -14.31 35.00
N PHE A 13 -0.31 -13.24 34.89
CA PHE A 13 -0.73 -11.99 34.24
C PHE A 13 -0.61 -12.03 32.71
N SER A 14 0.15 -12.96 32.15
CA SER A 14 0.39 -13.08 30.70
C SER A 14 -0.81 -13.60 29.90
N PHE A 15 -1.87 -14.08 30.55
CA PHE A 15 -2.98 -14.79 29.88
C PHE A 15 -4.23 -13.94 29.60
N SER A 16 -4.17 -12.62 29.80
CA SER A 16 -5.36 -11.77 29.64
C SER A 16 -5.13 -10.52 28.78
N CYS A 17 -4.29 -10.63 27.75
CA CYS A 17 -4.30 -9.65 26.65
C CYS A 17 -5.33 -10.09 25.61
N TYR A 18 -6.57 -9.64 25.76
CA TYR A 18 -7.53 -9.67 24.65
C TYR A 18 -7.19 -8.53 23.70
N SER A 19 -6.92 -8.83 22.42
CA SER A 19 -6.86 -7.76 21.43
C SER A 19 -8.23 -7.10 21.32
N GLN A 20 -8.26 -5.80 21.03
CA GLN A 20 -9.50 -5.05 20.85
C GLN A 20 -10.12 -5.43 19.49
N CYS A 21 -10.75 -6.60 19.42
CA CYS A 21 -11.51 -7.00 18.24
C CYS A 21 -12.96 -6.52 18.40
N ASN A 22 -13.24 -5.30 17.95
CA ASN A 22 -14.59 -4.73 18.01
C ASN A 22 -15.44 -5.32 16.87
N SER A 23 -16.32 -6.27 17.21
CA SER A 23 -17.19 -6.95 16.24
C SER A 23 -18.10 -6.01 15.43
N LYS A 24 -18.36 -4.78 15.93
CA LYS A 24 -19.12 -3.77 15.18
C LYS A 24 -18.36 -3.26 13.96
N LEU A 25 -17.03 -3.34 13.93
CA LEU A 25 -16.24 -2.92 12.76
C LEU A 25 -16.53 -3.78 11.53
N ASN A 26 -16.97 -5.03 11.70
CA ASN A 26 -17.35 -5.90 10.58
C ASN A 26 -18.55 -5.35 9.78
N GLN A 27 -19.30 -4.38 10.33
CA GLN A 27 -20.39 -3.70 9.62
C GLN A 27 -19.88 -2.63 8.64
N TYR A 28 -18.65 -2.17 8.81
CA TYR A 28 -18.04 -1.06 8.04
C TYR A 28 -16.79 -1.48 7.29
N ALA A 29 -16.16 -2.59 7.71
CA ALA A 29 -14.97 -3.12 7.07
C ALA A 29 -15.35 -4.01 5.89
N ILE A 30 -14.63 -3.82 4.78
CA ILE A 30 -14.68 -4.71 3.64
C ILE A 30 -13.38 -5.50 3.65
N GLY A 31 -13.48 -6.80 3.90
CA GLY A 31 -12.35 -7.71 3.91
C GLY A 31 -11.92 -8.09 2.50
N PHE A 32 -10.62 -8.33 2.32
CA PHE A 32 -10.06 -8.90 1.10
C PHE A 32 -9.74 -10.37 1.35
N ASN A 33 -10.31 -11.27 0.53
CA ASN A 33 -9.83 -12.65 0.47
C ASN A 33 -8.55 -12.74 -0.39
N GLU A 34 -8.37 -11.78 -1.30
CA GLU A 34 -7.21 -11.64 -2.17
C GLU A 34 -7.06 -10.18 -2.62
N ILE A 35 -5.82 -9.72 -2.78
CA ILE A 35 -5.49 -8.40 -3.29
C ILE A 35 -5.50 -8.45 -4.83
N LYS A 36 -6.64 -8.07 -5.42
CA LYS A 36 -6.86 -8.03 -6.87
C LYS A 36 -7.75 -6.84 -7.25
N ALA A 37 -7.59 -6.32 -8.47
CA ALA A 37 -8.37 -5.21 -9.00
C ALA A 37 -9.89 -5.44 -8.88
N SER A 38 -10.38 -6.65 -9.17
CA SER A 38 -11.81 -6.99 -9.06
C SER A 38 -12.38 -6.88 -7.64
N SER A 39 -11.52 -6.96 -6.61
CA SER A 39 -11.93 -6.86 -5.21
C SER A 39 -12.35 -5.44 -4.81
N PHE A 40 -12.14 -4.44 -5.66
CA PHE A 40 -12.48 -3.03 -5.39
C PHE A 40 -13.86 -2.60 -5.92
N SER A 41 -14.67 -3.52 -6.45
CA SER A 41 -16.03 -3.23 -6.98
C SER A 41 -16.95 -2.52 -5.99
N PHE A 42 -16.72 -2.71 -4.69
CA PHE A 42 -17.47 -2.00 -3.65
C PHE A 42 -17.32 -0.47 -3.70
N LEU A 43 -16.29 0.05 -4.38
CA LEU A 43 -16.06 1.48 -4.57
C LEU A 43 -16.89 2.09 -5.71
N ASP A 44 -17.53 1.28 -6.57
CA ASP A 44 -18.19 1.74 -7.80
C ASP A 44 -19.15 2.91 -7.55
N SER A 45 -19.98 2.80 -6.51
CA SER A 45 -20.96 3.85 -6.17
C SER A 45 -20.30 5.14 -5.69
N SER A 46 -19.16 5.04 -5.00
CA SER A 46 -18.44 6.15 -4.37
C SER A 46 -17.51 6.88 -5.34
N LEU A 47 -17.09 6.21 -6.42
CA LEU A 47 -16.18 6.76 -7.43
C LEU A 47 -16.90 7.54 -8.54
N ASN A 48 -18.23 7.51 -8.59
CA ASN A 48 -19.01 8.27 -9.56
C ASN A 48 -18.72 9.77 -9.47
N ASN A 49 -18.33 10.38 -10.60
CA ASN A 49 -17.95 11.79 -10.72
C ASN A 49 -16.76 12.23 -9.85
N ILE A 50 -15.96 11.29 -9.34
CA ILE A 50 -14.73 11.60 -8.63
C ILE A 50 -13.60 11.83 -9.64
N ARG A 51 -12.86 12.93 -9.45
CA ARG A 51 -11.72 13.29 -10.32
C ARG A 51 -10.36 12.97 -9.70
N ILE A 52 -10.29 12.92 -8.37
CA ILE A 52 -9.05 12.74 -7.62
C ILE A 52 -9.33 11.74 -6.50
N VAL A 53 -8.52 10.69 -6.43
CA VAL A 53 -8.53 9.71 -5.35
C VAL A 53 -7.17 9.80 -4.65
N GLY A 54 -7.19 10.07 -3.34
CA GLY A 54 -6.00 9.99 -2.50
C GLY A 54 -5.86 8.57 -1.96
N TYR A 55 -4.66 8.01 -2.06
CA TYR A 55 -4.29 6.74 -1.43
C TYR A 55 -3.12 7.00 -0.48
N GLY A 56 -3.34 6.76 0.80
CA GLY A 56 -2.31 6.85 1.83
C GLY A 56 -1.91 5.46 2.31
N GLU A 57 -0.68 5.35 2.79
CA GLU A 57 -0.14 4.15 3.43
C GLU A 57 0.22 4.45 4.89
N ASP A 58 0.01 3.48 5.78
CA ASP A 58 0.31 3.65 7.21
C ASP A 58 1.83 3.65 7.45
N THR A 59 2.57 2.87 6.65
CA THR A 59 4.03 2.84 6.66
C THR A 59 4.59 2.71 5.25
N HIS A 60 5.83 3.19 5.04
CA HIS A 60 6.51 3.17 3.75
C HIS A 60 7.25 1.86 3.43
N GLY A 61 7.16 0.83 4.28
CA GLY A 61 7.93 -0.41 4.15
C GLY A 61 7.08 -1.68 4.10
N THR A 62 5.76 -1.56 4.14
CA THR A 62 4.84 -2.69 4.12
C THR A 62 4.48 -3.03 2.68
N ALA A 63 4.88 -4.21 2.21
CA ALA A 63 4.68 -4.68 0.84
C ALA A 63 3.20 -4.61 0.41
N GLU A 64 2.30 -4.97 1.32
CA GLU A 64 0.86 -5.04 1.08
C GLU A 64 0.25 -3.70 0.69
N PHE A 65 0.78 -2.56 1.18
CA PHE A 65 0.28 -1.24 0.77
C PHE A 65 0.63 -0.93 -0.69
N THR A 66 1.84 -1.24 -1.14
CA THR A 66 2.21 -1.07 -2.55
C THR A 66 1.44 -2.03 -3.47
N LEU A 67 1.22 -3.27 -3.03
CA LEU A 67 0.42 -4.25 -3.77
C LEU A 67 -1.05 -3.82 -3.88
N LEU A 68 -1.65 -3.33 -2.77
CA LEU A 68 -2.99 -2.76 -2.76
C LEU A 68 -3.09 -1.54 -3.68
N ALA A 69 -2.12 -0.63 -3.61
CA ALA A 69 -2.06 0.53 -4.50
C ALA A 69 -2.00 0.11 -5.97
N SER A 70 -1.16 -0.86 -6.32
CA SER A 70 -1.03 -1.36 -7.70
C SER A 70 -2.36 -1.94 -8.23
N GLU A 71 -3.05 -2.76 -7.44
CA GLU A 71 -4.35 -3.32 -7.85
C GLU A 71 -5.48 -2.29 -7.86
N LEU A 72 -5.48 -1.33 -6.92
CA LEU A 72 -6.42 -0.23 -6.91
C LEU A 72 -6.23 0.67 -8.14
N MET A 73 -4.99 1.03 -8.46
CA MET A 73 -4.67 1.83 -9.65
C MET A 73 -5.13 1.15 -10.93
N LYS A 74 -4.88 -0.17 -11.06
CA LYS A 74 -5.38 -0.96 -12.19
C LYS A 74 -6.91 -0.87 -12.27
N TYR A 75 -7.61 -1.07 -11.15
CA TYR A 75 -9.06 -0.99 -11.11
C TYR A 75 -9.59 0.42 -11.47
N LEU A 76 -9.00 1.47 -10.91
CA LEU A 76 -9.36 2.86 -11.19
C LEU A 76 -9.12 3.22 -12.66
N SER A 77 -8.02 2.75 -13.26
CA SER A 77 -7.71 2.97 -14.67
C SER A 77 -8.68 2.24 -15.59
N GLU A 78 -8.85 0.92 -15.40
CA GLU A 78 -9.63 0.06 -16.29
C GLU A 78 -11.14 0.28 -16.17
N LYS A 79 -11.66 0.57 -14.97
CA LYS A 79 -13.12 0.67 -14.71
C LYS A 79 -13.61 2.09 -14.58
N HIS A 80 -12.79 3.00 -14.04
CA HIS A 80 -13.19 4.36 -13.71
C HIS A 80 -12.47 5.43 -14.54
N GLY A 81 -11.60 5.03 -15.47
CA GLY A 81 -11.00 5.92 -16.46
C GLY A 81 -9.95 6.90 -15.91
N PHE A 82 -9.37 6.63 -14.75
CA PHE A 82 -8.26 7.42 -14.21
C PHE A 82 -6.99 7.20 -15.05
N LYS A 83 -6.32 8.29 -15.44
CA LYS A 83 -5.16 8.25 -16.36
C LYS A 83 -3.88 8.89 -15.82
N ILE A 84 -3.97 9.50 -14.64
CA ILE A 84 -2.87 10.25 -14.04
C ILE A 84 -2.53 9.60 -12.71
N PHE A 85 -1.26 9.24 -12.55
CA PHE A 85 -0.71 8.78 -11.28
C PHE A 85 0.20 9.86 -10.72
N VAL A 86 -0.10 10.29 -9.49
CA VAL A 86 0.72 11.26 -8.75
C VAL A 86 1.37 10.50 -7.60
N LEU A 87 2.70 10.57 -7.53
CA LEU A 87 3.51 9.88 -6.53
C LEU A 87 4.10 10.90 -5.54
N GLU A 88 4.24 10.52 -4.27
CA GLU A 88 4.91 11.32 -3.23
C GLU A 88 6.44 11.34 -3.45
N THR A 89 6.88 12.07 -4.47
CA THR A 89 8.27 12.14 -4.91
C THR A 89 8.63 13.55 -5.38
N GLY A 90 9.92 13.85 -5.48
CA GLY A 90 10.38 15.09 -6.11
C GLY A 90 10.00 15.15 -7.59
N PHE A 91 9.72 16.34 -8.12
CA PHE A 91 9.26 16.50 -9.51
C PHE A 91 10.22 15.87 -10.54
N GLY A 92 11.53 16.08 -10.39
CA GLY A 92 12.53 15.52 -11.31
C GLY A 92 12.62 13.99 -11.26
N GLU A 93 12.47 13.40 -10.08
CA GLU A 93 12.41 11.93 -9.90
C GLU A 93 11.17 11.35 -10.59
N GLY A 94 10.01 12.01 -10.40
CA GLY A 94 8.77 11.67 -11.09
C GLY A 94 8.88 11.78 -12.61
N GLN A 95 9.60 12.79 -13.13
CA GLN A 95 9.83 12.94 -14.56
C GLN A 95 10.65 11.78 -15.13
N TYR A 96 11.69 11.33 -14.43
CA TYR A 96 12.46 10.15 -14.85
C TYR A 96 11.62 8.88 -14.88
N LEU A 97 10.80 8.64 -13.84
CA LEU A 97 9.85 7.52 -13.84
C LEU A 97 8.83 7.61 -14.98
N ASN A 98 8.30 8.80 -15.24
CA ASN A 98 7.36 9.01 -16.34
C ASN A 98 8.02 8.75 -17.70
N ASP A 99 9.28 9.17 -17.91
CA ASP A 99 9.98 8.86 -19.15
C ASP A 99 10.20 7.34 -19.34
N TYR A 100 10.41 6.59 -18.25
CA TYR A 100 10.46 5.12 -18.31
C TYR A 100 9.10 4.52 -18.71
N ILE A 101 8.01 4.93 -18.06
CA ILE A 101 6.64 4.45 -18.36
C ILE A 101 6.24 4.79 -19.80
N GLN A 102 6.65 5.95 -20.32
CA GLN A 102 6.38 6.37 -21.69
C GLN A 102 7.34 5.73 -22.72
N GLY A 103 8.22 4.81 -22.30
CA GLY A 103 9.13 4.09 -23.19
C GLY A 103 10.28 4.93 -23.76
N LYS A 104 10.59 6.09 -23.16
CA LYS A 104 11.73 6.93 -23.58
C LYS A 104 13.07 6.50 -22.98
N ARG A 105 13.03 5.59 -22.00
CA ARG A 105 14.19 4.99 -21.32
C ARG A 105 13.82 3.62 -20.75
N ASP A 106 14.81 2.79 -20.46
CA ASP A 106 14.64 1.38 -20.04
C ASP A 106 15.41 1.02 -18.75
N ASP A 107 16.05 2.00 -18.11
CA ASP A 107 16.97 1.85 -16.98
C ASP A 107 16.31 2.12 -15.61
N LEU A 108 15.17 1.47 -15.34
CA LEU A 108 14.41 1.63 -14.08
C LEU A 108 15.30 1.46 -12.82
N SER A 109 16.23 0.52 -12.86
CA SER A 109 17.17 0.29 -11.75
C SER A 109 18.02 1.52 -11.43
N THR A 110 18.52 2.22 -12.45
CA THR A 110 19.31 3.45 -12.29
C THR A 110 18.43 4.57 -11.71
N ILE A 111 17.18 4.71 -12.20
CA ILE A 111 16.23 5.69 -11.65
C ILE A 111 16.02 5.47 -10.15
N LEU A 112 15.74 4.24 -9.74
CA LEU A 112 15.42 3.93 -8.33
C LEU A 112 16.64 3.98 -7.41
N ASN A 113 17.83 3.61 -7.90
CA ASN A 113 19.02 3.52 -7.05
C ASN A 113 19.85 4.81 -7.01
N GLU A 114 19.90 5.57 -8.11
CA GLU A 114 20.78 6.73 -8.25
C GLU A 114 20.02 8.06 -8.26
N HIS A 115 18.82 8.12 -8.84
CA HIS A 115 18.06 9.37 -8.94
C HIS A 115 17.02 9.55 -7.83
N ASN A 116 16.45 8.46 -7.32
CA ASN A 116 15.49 8.52 -6.24
C ASN A 116 16.16 8.86 -4.91
N SER A 117 15.75 9.97 -4.28
CA SER A 117 16.32 10.46 -3.02
C SER A 117 15.89 9.67 -1.78
N THR A 118 14.96 8.72 -1.90
CA THR A 118 14.40 7.97 -0.77
C THR A 118 14.53 6.45 -0.95
N TRP A 119 14.68 5.73 0.15
CA TRP A 119 14.73 4.27 0.15
C TRP A 119 13.35 3.63 -0.12
N ARG A 120 12.28 4.39 0.11
CA ARG A 120 10.88 3.91 0.15
C ARG A 120 10.40 3.26 -1.16
N TYR A 121 10.97 3.68 -2.28
CA TYR A 121 10.64 3.15 -3.62
C TYR A 121 11.66 2.12 -4.13
N ARG A 122 12.66 1.74 -3.33
CA ARG A 122 13.67 0.73 -3.66
C ARG A 122 13.20 -0.66 -3.21
N THR A 123 11.98 -1.01 -3.57
CA THR A 123 11.31 -2.27 -3.18
C THR A 123 10.93 -3.08 -4.41
N LYS A 124 10.75 -4.39 -4.24
CA LYS A 124 10.34 -5.27 -5.36
C LYS A 124 8.94 -4.92 -5.82
N GLU A 125 8.07 -4.62 -4.88
CA GLU A 125 6.66 -4.29 -5.08
C GLU A 125 6.51 -3.01 -5.91
N PHE A 126 7.31 -1.98 -5.61
CA PHE A 126 7.27 -0.73 -6.37
C PHE A 126 7.86 -0.91 -7.78
N ASN A 127 8.94 -1.69 -7.92
CA ASN A 127 9.47 -2.04 -9.24
C ASN A 127 8.41 -2.72 -10.12
N GLU A 128 7.69 -3.71 -9.57
CA GLU A 128 6.64 -4.40 -10.30
C GLU A 128 5.43 -3.49 -10.57
N LEU A 129 5.09 -2.57 -9.67
CA LEU A 129 4.07 -1.55 -9.92
C LEU A 129 4.45 -0.71 -11.15
N VAL A 130 5.65 -0.14 -11.19
CA VAL A 130 6.07 0.76 -12.28
C VAL A 130 6.14 0.03 -13.62
N LYS A 131 6.61 -1.22 -13.66
CA LYS A 131 6.66 -2.04 -14.89
C LYS A 131 5.29 -2.37 -15.47
N ARG A 132 4.22 -2.28 -14.66
CA ARG A 132 2.84 -2.58 -15.06
C ARG A 132 2.11 -1.37 -15.63
N LEU A 133 2.66 -0.16 -15.45
CA LEU A 133 2.11 1.09 -15.99
C LEU A 133 2.50 1.28 -17.45
#